data_AF-L0JVF7-F1
#
_entry.id   AF-L0JVF7-F1
#
_cell.length_a   1.000
_cell.length_b   1.000
_cell.length_c   1.000
_cell.angle_alpha   90.00
_cell.angle_beta   90.00
_cell.angle_gamma   90.00
#
_symmetry.space_group_name_H-M   'P 1'
#
loop_
_entity.id
_entity.type
_entity.pdbx_description
1 polymer ?
#
loop_
_entity_poly.entity_id
_entity_poly.type
_entity_poly.pdbx_seq_one_letter_code
_entity_poly.pdbx_strand_id
1 'polypeptide(L)'
;MLSVLNTAFVLQAEGEELPMDESTFVIIALAVSLVLLLITIGVGYWIYKDASKRENNELLWALGTVGLLFFFFPAGVIAAIAYVLVRGEETTGEAESQQAAPAGQEW
;
A
#
# COMPACT_ATOMS: atom_id res chain seq x y z
N MET A 1 -26.75 -45.76 -15.13
CA MET A 1 -26.41 -44.77 -14.07
C MET A 1 -25.16 -43.94 -14.40
N LEU A 2 -24.11 -44.51 -15.00
CA LEU A 2 -22.93 -43.74 -15.48
C LEU A 2 -23.22 -42.75 -16.63
N SER A 3 -24.18 -43.04 -17.51
CA SER A 3 -24.50 -42.15 -18.64
C SER A 3 -25.12 -40.81 -18.20
N VAL A 4 -25.85 -40.77 -17.08
CA VAL A 4 -26.49 -39.55 -16.56
C VAL A 4 -25.46 -38.65 -15.84
N LEU A 5 -24.46 -39.26 -15.21
CA LEU A 5 -23.36 -38.56 -14.56
C LEU A 5 -22.46 -37.85 -15.59
N ASN A 6 -22.27 -38.44 -16.78
CA ASN A 6 -21.47 -37.81 -17.84
C ASN A 6 -22.18 -36.59 -18.44
N THR A 7 -23.50 -36.62 -18.56
CA THR A 7 -24.29 -35.49 -19.08
C THR A 7 -24.32 -34.32 -18.09
N ALA A 8 -24.41 -34.59 -16.78
CA ALA A 8 -24.35 -33.54 -15.76
C ALA A 8 -22.97 -32.85 -15.69
N PHE A 9 -21.89 -33.61 -15.92
CA PHE A 9 -20.53 -33.07 -15.99
C PHE A 9 -20.30 -32.22 -17.26
N VAL A 10 -20.88 -32.61 -18.39
CA VAL A 10 -20.81 -31.84 -19.66
C VAL A 10 -21.61 -30.54 -19.60
N LEU A 11 -22.75 -30.51 -18.90
CA LEU A 11 -23.58 -29.31 -18.75
C LEU A 11 -23.07 -28.29 -17.71
N GLN A 12 -22.14 -28.70 -16.83
CA GLN A 12 -21.47 -27.79 -15.90
C GLN A 12 -20.21 -27.15 -16.53
N ALA A 13 -19.81 -27.60 -17.72
CA ALA A 13 -18.71 -27.06 -18.52
C ALA A 13 -19.17 -25.98 -19.53
N GLU A 14 -20.46 -25.66 -19.56
CA GLU A 14 -20.93 -24.40 -20.14
C GLU A 14 -20.59 -23.31 -19.12
N GLY A 15 -19.33 -22.89 -19.17
CA GLY A 15 -18.83 -21.77 -18.38
C GLY A 15 -19.83 -20.64 -18.52
N GLU A 16 -20.32 -20.17 -17.38
CA GLU A 16 -21.04 -18.90 -17.30
C GLU A 16 -20.03 -17.84 -17.74
N GLU A 17 -19.90 -17.67 -19.06
CA GLU A 17 -19.15 -16.58 -19.65
C GLU A 17 -19.84 -15.34 -19.13
N LEU A 18 -19.27 -14.73 -18.10
CA LEU A 18 -19.66 -13.41 -17.67
C LEU A 18 -19.75 -12.58 -18.97
N PRO A 19 -20.91 -11.99 -19.30
CA PRO A 19 -21.14 -11.34 -20.59
C PRO A 19 -20.43 -9.97 -20.62
N MET A 20 -19.13 -9.97 -20.31
CA MET A 20 -18.26 -8.82 -20.31
C MET A 20 -17.33 -9.00 -21.48
N ASP A 21 -17.56 -8.24 -22.54
CA ASP A 21 -16.64 -8.20 -23.67
C ASP A 21 -15.23 -7.78 -23.21
N GLU A 22 -14.20 -8.25 -23.92
CA GLU A 22 -12.80 -7.98 -23.56
C GLU A 22 -12.51 -6.48 -23.46
N SER A 23 -13.17 -5.66 -24.31
CA SER A 23 -13.06 -4.21 -24.28
C SER A 23 -13.58 -3.60 -22.98
N THR A 24 -14.69 -4.09 -22.45
CA THR A 24 -15.33 -3.63 -21.21
C THR A 24 -14.44 -3.98 -20.03
N PHE A 25 -13.86 -5.18 -20.03
CA PHE A 25 -12.87 -5.56 -19.03
C PHE A 25 -11.66 -4.59 -19.01
N VAL A 26 -11.09 -4.28 -20.18
CA VAL A 26 -9.95 -3.35 -20.29
C VAL A 26 -10.33 -1.95 -19.80
N ILE A 27 -11.51 -1.44 -20.16
CA ILE A 27 -11.98 -0.12 -19.71
C ILE A 27 -12.14 -0.08 -18.19
N ILE A 28 -12.73 -1.13 -17.60
CA ILE A 28 -12.89 -1.24 -16.14
C ILE A 28 -11.52 -1.30 -15.47
N ALA A 29 -10.61 -2.13 -15.97
CA ALA A 29 -9.26 -2.25 -15.42
C ALA A 29 -8.50 -0.92 -15.45
N LEU A 30 -8.60 -0.17 -16.55
CA LEU A 30 -7.97 1.15 -16.70
C LEU A 30 -8.60 2.18 -15.76
N ALA A 31 -9.93 2.20 -15.64
CA ALA A 31 -10.63 3.08 -14.72
C ALA A 31 -10.25 2.81 -13.25
N VAL A 32 -10.22 1.54 -12.84
CA VAL A 32 -9.80 1.13 -11.49
C VAL A 32 -8.35 1.51 -11.25
N SER A 33 -7.46 1.25 -12.22
CA SER A 33 -6.03 1.60 -12.11
C SER A 33 -5.83 3.11 -11.96
N LEU A 34 -6.59 3.92 -12.70
CA LEU A 34 -6.54 5.38 -12.61
C LEU A 34 -7.02 5.85 -11.23
N VAL A 35 -8.11 5.29 -10.71
CA VAL A 35 -8.60 5.63 -9.36
C VAL A 35 -7.55 5.27 -8.30
N LEU A 36 -6.95 4.09 -8.37
CA LEU A 36 -5.90 3.66 -7.44
C LEU A 36 -4.65 4.55 -7.52
N LEU A 37 -4.28 4.99 -8.72
CA LEU A 37 -3.17 5.93 -8.92
C LEU A 37 -3.48 7.28 -8.26
N LEU A 38 -4.69 7.83 -8.45
CA LEU A 38 -5.11 9.08 -7.84
C LEU A 38 -5.15 8.97 -6.30
N ILE A 39 -5.62 7.85 -5.76
CA ILE A 39 -5.58 7.56 -4.32
C ILE A 39 -4.13 7.53 -3.83
N THR A 40 -3.24 6.84 -4.53
CA THR A 40 -1.81 6.74 -4.17
C THR A 40 -1.15 8.11 -4.10
N ILE A 41 -1.37 8.96 -5.11
CA ILE A 41 -0.87 10.34 -5.14
C ILE A 41 -1.51 11.17 -4.02
N GLY A 42 -2.82 11.03 -3.81
CA GLY A 42 -3.55 11.76 -2.77
C GLY A 42 -3.06 11.43 -1.35
N VAL A 43 -2.86 10.14 -1.05
CA VAL A 43 -2.29 9.68 0.22
C VAL A 43 -0.87 10.21 0.39
N GLY A 44 -0.02 10.08 -0.64
CA GLY A 44 1.35 10.61 -0.61
C GLY A 44 1.42 12.11 -0.34
N TYR A 45 0.59 12.90 -1.04
CA TYR A 45 0.49 14.34 -0.83
C TYR A 45 0.00 14.69 0.58
N TRP A 46 -0.99 13.95 1.08
CA TRP A 46 -1.51 14.15 2.43
C TRP A 46 -0.44 13.87 3.50
N ILE A 47 0.28 12.75 3.38
CA ILE A 47 1.40 12.39 4.28
C ILE A 47 2.49 13.44 4.24
N TYR A 48 2.90 13.88 3.04
CA TYR A 48 3.88 14.95 2.88
C TYR A 48 3.46 16.20 3.64
N LYS A 49 2.23 16.69 3.37
CA LYS A 49 1.71 17.91 3.99
C LYS A 49 1.50 17.80 5.50
N ASP A 50 1.12 16.63 6.01
CA ASP A 50 0.97 16.39 7.45
C ASP A 50 2.35 16.27 8.13
N ALA A 51 3.32 15.60 7.51
CA ALA A 51 4.67 15.45 8.04
C ALA A 51 5.44 16.78 8.06
N SER A 52 5.30 17.62 7.02
CA SER A 52 5.92 18.95 6.99
C SER A 52 5.42 19.88 8.11
N LYS A 53 4.20 19.66 8.62
CA LYS A 53 3.67 20.43 9.76
C LYS A 53 4.16 19.92 11.11
N ARG A 54 4.71 18.72 11.15
CA ARG A 54 5.11 17.99 12.35
C ARG A 54 6.62 17.90 12.48
N GLU A 55 7.37 18.59 11.62
CA GLU A 55 8.84 18.58 11.59
C GLU A 55 9.44 17.16 11.52
N ASN A 56 8.70 16.23 10.91
CA ASN A 56 9.14 14.86 10.65
C ASN A 56 9.67 14.76 9.21
N ASN A 57 10.47 13.74 8.89
CA ASN A 57 11.05 13.52 7.57
C ASN A 57 9.97 13.24 6.51
N GLU A 58 9.44 14.30 5.91
CA GLU A 58 8.28 14.30 5.03
C GLU A 58 8.55 13.59 3.71
N LEU A 59 9.78 13.69 3.20
CA LEU A 59 10.18 13.06 1.95
C LEU A 59 10.28 11.55 2.12
N LEU A 60 10.88 11.08 3.22
CA LEU A 60 10.99 9.66 3.51
C LEU A 60 9.61 9.01 3.65
N TRP A 61 8.71 9.62 4.42
CA TRP A 61 7.36 9.09 4.63
C TRP A 61 6.51 9.14 3.36
N ALA A 62 6.52 10.26 2.64
CA ALA A 62 5.69 10.41 1.46
C ALA A 62 6.18 9.51 0.32
N LEU A 63 7.46 9.55 -0.03
CA LEU A 63 8.00 8.73 -1.12
C LEU A 63 8.02 7.25 -0.77
N GLY A 64 8.36 6.90 0.47
CA GLY A 64 8.32 5.52 0.93
C GLY A 64 6.91 4.94 0.84
N THR A 65 5.90 5.67 1.31
CA THR A 65 4.51 5.21 1.25
C THR A 65 3.99 5.15 -0.19
N VAL A 66 4.26 6.16 -1.03
CA VAL A 66 3.85 6.17 -2.44
C VAL A 66 4.48 5.00 -3.21
N GLY A 67 5.78 4.78 -3.04
CA GLY A 67 6.49 3.68 -3.68
C GLY A 67 5.92 2.32 -3.25
N LEU A 68 5.67 2.14 -1.95
CA LEU A 68 5.08 0.91 -1.45
C LEU A 68 3.63 0.73 -1.91
N LEU A 69 2.79 1.76 -1.92
CA LEU A 69 1.41 1.67 -2.43
C LEU A 69 1.36 1.30 -3.92
N PHE A 70 2.31 1.82 -4.71
CA PHE A 70 2.35 1.59 -6.15
C PHE A 70 2.90 0.20 -6.51
N PHE A 71 4.04 -0.21 -5.92
CA PHE A 71 4.71 -1.46 -6.29
C PHE A 71 4.28 -2.66 -5.43
N PHE A 72 3.88 -2.43 -4.18
CA PHE A 72 3.57 -3.47 -3.19
C PHE A 72 2.37 -3.06 -2.33
N PHE A 73 1.20 -2.89 -2.96
CA PHE A 73 0.01 -2.28 -2.35
C PHE A 73 -0.25 -2.66 -0.88
N PRO A 74 -0.22 -3.95 -0.46
CA PRO A 74 -0.40 -4.32 0.94
C PRO A 74 0.65 -3.70 1.88
N ALA A 75 1.92 -3.68 1.48
CA ALA A 75 2.99 -3.05 2.24
C ALA A 75 2.82 -1.52 2.28
N GLY A 76 2.30 -0.92 1.22
CA GLY A 76 1.96 0.50 1.18
C GLY A 76 0.87 0.88 2.18
N VAL A 77 -0.17 0.05 2.30
CA VAL A 77 -1.22 0.22 3.31
C VAL A 77 -0.63 0.11 4.72
N ILE A 78 0.24 -0.87 4.97
CA ILE A 78 0.94 -1.01 6.26
C ILE A 78 1.78 0.23 6.57
N ALA A 79 2.53 0.75 5.60
CA ALA A 79 3.33 1.97 5.78
C ALA A 79 2.46 3.20 6.09
N ALA A 80 1.32 3.35 5.41
CA ALA A 80 0.36 4.42 5.68
C ALA A 80 -0.22 4.32 7.10
N ILE A 81 -0.55 3.11 7.56
CA ILE A 81 -1.01 2.86 8.94
C ILE A 81 0.11 3.19 9.93
N ALA A 82 1.34 2.72 9.69
CA ALA A 82 2.49 2.98 10.54
C ALA A 82 2.72 4.49 10.70
N TYR A 83 2.68 5.25 9.60
CA TYR A 83 2.76 6.71 9.64
C TYR A 83 1.69 7.32 10.56
N VAL A 84 0.43 6.89 10.43
CA VAL A 84 -0.68 7.41 11.27
C VAL A 84 -0.47 7.12 12.76
N LEU A 85 0.19 6.01 13.09
CA LEU A 85 0.50 5.65 14.48
C LEU A 85 1.66 6.49 15.03
N VAL A 86 2.73 6.69 14.26
CA VAL A 86 3.96 7.37 14.75
C VAL A 86 3.97 8.88 14.52
N ARG A 87 3.08 9.44 13.70
CA ARG A 87 3.03 10.90 13.40
C ARG A 87 2.75 11.80 14.62
N GLY A 88 2.35 11.22 15.75
CA GLY A 88 2.13 11.93 17.01
C GLY A 88 3.33 11.92 17.94
N GLU A 89 4.31 11.06 17.68
CA GLU A 89 5.55 10.99 18.44
C GLU A 89 6.47 12.10 17.92
N GLU A 90 6.88 13.01 18.82
CA GLU A 90 7.97 13.93 18.50
C GLU A 90 9.22 13.09 18.23
N THR A 91 10.02 13.48 17.24
CA THR A 91 11.24 12.78 16.80
C THR A 91 12.38 12.88 17.83
N THR A 92 12.05 12.87 19.13
CA THR A 92 12.97 12.94 20.28
C THR A 92 13.93 11.74 20.37
N GLY A 93 13.76 10.71 19.53
CA GLY A 93 14.57 9.48 19.56
C GLY A 93 15.95 9.57 18.91
N GLU A 94 16.22 10.53 18.02
CA GLU A 94 17.48 10.54 17.25
C GLU A 94 18.66 11.21 17.99
N ALA A 95 18.41 11.88 19.13
CA ALA A 95 19.44 12.54 19.93
C ALA A 95 19.98 11.69 21.10
N GLU A 96 19.23 10.70 21.60
CA GLU A 96 19.64 9.95 22.80
C GLU A 96 20.46 8.69 22.50
N SER A 97 20.41 8.13 21.29
CA SER A 97 21.20 6.94 20.94
C SER A 97 22.64 7.24 20.51
N GLN A 98 23.03 8.51 20.37
CA GLN A 98 24.44 8.91 20.15
C GLN A 98 25.12 9.43 21.43
N GLN A 99 24.38 9.58 22.53
CA GLN A 99 24.90 10.12 23.80
C GLN A 99 24.82 9.09 24.94
N ALA A 100 25.15 7.83 24.65
CA ALA A 100 25.31 6.78 25.66
C ALA A 100 26.74 6.21 25.62
N ALA A 101 27.72 7.03 26.05
CA ALA A 101 28.82 6.66 26.96
C ALA A 101 29.83 7.82 27.12
N PRO A 102 29.85 8.56 28.25
CA PRO A 102 31.07 9.11 28.79
C PRO A 102 31.60 8.12 29.84
N ALA A 103 32.54 7.24 29.46
CA ALA A 103 33.27 6.45 30.45
C ALA A 103 34.64 6.02 29.92
N GLY A 104 35.68 6.74 30.37
CA GLY A 104 37.02 6.14 30.50
C GLY A 104 38.12 6.65 29.56
N GLN A 105 38.41 7.95 29.55
CA GLN A 105 39.79 8.40 29.40
C GLN A 105 40.43 8.44 30.80
N GLU A 106 40.98 7.33 31.25
CA GLU A 106 41.96 7.31 32.36
C GLU A 106 42.93 6.15 32.20
N TRP A 107 43.86 6.25 31.23
CA TRP A 107 45.29 5.91 31.36
C TRP A 107 46.03 6.20 30.04
#